data_AF-A0A2S9Y1Q5-F1
#
_entry.id   AF-A0A2S9Y1Q5-F1
#
_cell.length_a   1.000
_cell.length_b   1.000
_cell.length_c   1.000
_cell.angle_alpha   90.00
_cell.angle_beta   90.00
_cell.angle_gamma   90.00
#
_symmetry.space_group_name_H-M   'P 1'
#
loop_
_entity.id
_entity.type
_entity.pdbx_description
1 polymer ?
#
loop_
_entity_poly.entity_id
_entity_poly.type
_entity_poly.pdbx_seq_one_letter_code
_entity_poly.pdbx_strand_id
1 'polypeptide(L)'
;MLATTLAASGCKGDDDDDSADNEISAGDGDGDLDAGTDTETGTDTGDNDLELATLTHRFGTLELSPYQETEPCVQWTLDNEAPLYVQAVTLSNLGYFHHSNWFVVPNELYAGEDGYFKCSDRGFNELGAATAGSVLYAQSTQSFVEEQRTGAGAVIKIPPHHKVIADIHMLNVGPDTVTTDLFMTLEVIHPKDVEVVLAAIRASYIDLDIPAGEISKFTGVCDDFGKRYADATGKPIDMKLHYVLPHYHYLGNHFNLSFMGGPLHDQDVFTVDGFDASAIGGVFDPPLDLTDVEGIRYTCGYDNWRDVNVGWGIGDQEMCVMLALAETKVIMDMSVTGGTASVGVDENGVIEYEGPCGVLAVPKNPALGLPTDAERDGPLLVPDSGDEGIPPVPECTDHDPAVAPVLAPTLENVFAAVFQPSCMFNACHGASGQVAGLNLQAPDLLAELLEHEVLGNPGAALVEPGDPENSWLYQVMASCEPMADGGEVLAHMPRNAPTLLNDQTVALVREWIAAGALP
;
A
#
# COMPACT_ATOMS: atom_id res chain seq x y z
N MET A 1 14.29 -35.71 -31.86
CA MET A 1 15.40 -35.94 -32.82
C MET A 1 15.34 -34.85 -33.89
N LEU A 2 16.49 -34.19 -34.14
CA LEU A 2 16.72 -33.02 -35.01
C LEU A 2 16.04 -31.73 -34.50
N ALA A 3 16.71 -30.79 -33.82
CA ALA A 3 17.89 -29.98 -34.15
C ALA A 3 17.70 -29.09 -35.39
N THR A 4 17.45 -27.79 -35.18
CA THR A 4 17.95 -26.70 -36.03
C THR A 4 18.04 -25.41 -35.21
N THR A 5 19.00 -24.57 -35.61
CA THR A 5 19.79 -23.60 -34.85
C THR A 5 19.52 -22.15 -35.29
N LEU A 6 20.15 -21.20 -34.58
CA LEU A 6 20.50 -19.80 -34.95
C LEU A 6 19.46 -18.70 -34.60
N ALA A 7 19.80 -17.53 -34.04
CA ALA A 7 21.09 -16.93 -33.72
C ALA A 7 20.92 -15.81 -32.66
N ALA A 8 21.91 -15.68 -31.78
CA ALA A 8 22.17 -14.50 -30.96
C ALA A 8 22.90 -13.44 -31.79
N SER A 9 22.53 -12.17 -31.62
CA SER A 9 23.30 -11.01 -32.10
C SER A 9 24.08 -10.43 -30.93
N GLY A 10 25.39 -10.65 -30.96
CA GLY A 10 26.34 -10.05 -30.05
C GLY A 10 26.71 -8.63 -30.47
N CYS A 11 27.00 -7.84 -29.45
CA CYS A 11 27.75 -6.60 -29.48
C CYS A 11 29.14 -6.80 -30.11
N LYS A 12 29.64 -5.77 -30.80
CA LYS A 12 31.08 -5.54 -30.93
C LYS A 12 31.34 -4.04 -31.07
N GLY A 13 32.18 -3.53 -30.16
CA GLY A 13 32.78 -2.21 -30.21
C GLY A 13 34.05 -2.19 -31.06
N ASP A 14 34.82 -1.13 -30.84
CA ASP A 14 36.23 -0.81 -31.14
C ASP A 14 36.18 0.73 -31.34
N ASP A 15 37.06 1.59 -30.86
CA ASP A 15 38.17 1.62 -29.90
C ASP A 15 38.60 3.11 -29.90
N ASP A 16 39.17 3.61 -28.80
CA ASP A 16 40.45 4.35 -28.78
C ASP A 16 40.58 5.26 -27.53
N ASP A 17 41.44 4.75 -26.64
CA ASP A 17 42.44 5.38 -25.78
C ASP A 17 42.46 6.92 -25.58
N ASP A 18 42.51 7.33 -24.31
CA ASP A 18 43.75 7.88 -23.75
C ASP A 18 43.70 7.88 -22.21
N SER A 19 44.67 7.21 -21.59
CA SER A 19 44.93 7.18 -20.14
C SER A 19 46.31 7.78 -19.85
N ALA A 20 46.42 8.63 -18.83
CA ALA A 20 47.62 8.74 -17.97
C ALA A 20 47.37 9.68 -16.76
N ASP A 21 47.01 9.06 -15.64
CA ASP A 21 47.59 9.14 -14.28
C ASP A 21 48.24 10.41 -13.70
N ASN A 22 47.75 10.69 -12.47
CA ASN A 22 48.44 11.04 -11.21
C ASN A 22 49.26 12.33 -11.09
N GLU A 23 48.88 13.18 -10.12
CA GLU A 23 49.70 13.36 -8.92
C GLU A 23 48.94 13.96 -7.73
N ILE A 24 49.21 13.41 -6.55
CA ILE A 24 48.80 13.84 -5.22
C ILE A 24 49.76 14.95 -4.76
N SER A 25 49.25 16.07 -4.24
CA SER A 25 50.02 16.93 -3.33
C SER A 25 49.12 17.54 -2.25
N ALA A 26 49.49 17.26 -1.00
CA ALA A 26 49.02 17.94 0.20
C ALA A 26 49.64 19.34 0.34
N GLY A 27 49.02 20.20 1.15
CA GLY A 27 49.66 21.40 1.69
C GLY A 27 48.68 22.43 2.24
N ASP A 28 48.58 22.49 3.58
CA ASP A 28 48.39 23.64 4.48
C ASP A 28 47.53 24.84 4.00
N GLY A 29 46.50 25.29 4.73
CA GLY A 29 46.53 25.62 6.15
C GLY A 29 46.85 27.10 6.33
N ASP A 30 45.83 27.96 6.38
CA ASP A 30 45.82 29.20 7.18
C ASP A 30 44.39 29.76 7.23
N GLY A 31 43.96 30.11 8.45
CA GLY A 31 42.67 30.76 8.70
C GLY A 31 42.74 32.26 8.49
N ASP A 32 41.59 32.93 8.44
CA ASP A 32 41.16 33.83 9.51
C ASP A 32 39.70 34.23 9.29
N LEU A 33 39.08 34.63 10.40
CA LEU A 33 37.74 35.16 10.55
C LEU A 33 37.57 36.47 9.79
N ASP A 34 36.41 36.69 9.14
CA ASP A 34 35.81 38.03 9.21
C ASP A 34 34.28 37.98 9.12
N ALA A 35 33.66 38.60 10.11
CA ALA A 35 32.24 38.90 10.15
C ALA A 35 32.05 40.26 9.49
N GLY A 36 31.25 40.31 8.41
CA GLY A 36 30.97 41.56 7.71
C GLY A 36 29.77 41.41 6.80
N THR A 37 28.64 41.89 7.28
CA THR A 37 27.45 42.28 6.51
C THR A 37 27.82 43.06 5.25
N ASP A 38 27.23 42.71 4.10
CA ASP A 38 26.78 43.71 3.13
C ASP A 38 25.78 43.10 2.12
N THR A 39 24.55 43.61 2.24
CA THR A 39 23.64 44.07 1.18
C THR A 39 23.50 43.32 -0.13
N GLU A 40 22.25 42.97 -0.39
CA GLU A 40 21.63 42.67 -1.67
C GLU A 40 22.21 43.42 -2.88
N THR A 41 22.45 42.67 -3.94
CA THR A 41 22.07 43.08 -5.29
C THR A 41 21.47 41.87 -6.00
N GLY A 42 20.16 41.94 -6.23
CA GLY A 42 19.39 40.88 -6.83
C GLY A 42 19.77 40.56 -8.28
N THR A 43 19.56 39.30 -8.61
CA THR A 43 19.08 38.87 -9.92
C THR A 43 17.80 38.09 -9.66
N ASP A 44 16.71 38.84 -9.67
CA ASP A 44 15.33 38.38 -9.71
C ASP A 44 15.11 37.57 -11.00
N THR A 45 15.30 36.27 -10.89
CA THR A 45 14.68 35.29 -11.78
C THR A 45 13.48 34.75 -11.03
N GLY A 46 12.32 35.36 -11.24
CA GLY A 46 11.07 34.95 -10.62
C GLY A 46 10.71 33.51 -10.95
N ASP A 47 11.15 32.60 -10.09
CA ASP A 47 10.42 31.39 -9.75
C ASP A 47 9.36 31.85 -8.75
N ASN A 48 8.08 31.74 -9.12
CA ASN A 48 7.00 31.87 -8.15
C ASN A 48 7.05 30.62 -7.26
N ASP A 49 7.84 30.66 -6.19
CA ASP A 49 7.82 29.62 -5.17
C ASP A 49 6.36 29.43 -4.69
N LEU A 50 5.85 28.20 -4.79
CA LEU A 50 4.53 27.84 -4.29
C LEU A 50 4.43 28.20 -2.80
N GLU A 51 3.36 28.87 -2.42
CA GLU A 51 3.12 29.16 -1.00
C GLU A 51 2.45 27.95 -0.36
N LEU A 52 3.22 27.20 0.43
CA LEU A 52 2.85 25.93 1.04
C LEU A 52 2.82 26.03 2.57
N ALA A 53 1.98 25.21 3.20
CA ALA A 53 1.97 24.97 4.63
C ALA A 53 1.70 23.49 4.93
N THR A 54 2.16 23.01 6.08
CA THR A 54 1.94 21.62 6.52
C THR A 54 1.13 21.57 7.81
N LEU A 55 0.18 20.65 7.87
CA LEU A 55 -0.55 20.31 9.09
C LEU A 55 -0.32 18.85 9.43
N THR A 56 0.32 18.58 10.57
CA THR A 56 0.50 17.22 11.07
C THR A 56 -0.42 16.98 12.26
N HIS A 57 -1.03 15.80 12.28
CA HIS A 57 -1.87 15.34 13.37
C HIS A 57 -1.48 13.93 13.80
N ARG A 58 -1.39 13.72 15.11
CA ARG A 58 -1.25 12.41 15.75
C ARG A 58 -2.61 11.94 16.26
N PHE A 59 -3.05 10.78 15.80
CA PHE A 59 -4.34 10.22 16.20
C PHE A 59 -4.30 9.50 17.57
N GLY A 60 -3.10 9.18 18.05
CA GLY A 60 -2.86 8.51 19.32
C GLY A 60 -2.60 7.02 19.17
N THR A 61 -2.30 6.38 20.30
CA THR A 61 -1.88 4.98 20.30
C THR A 61 -3.06 4.01 20.30
N LEU A 62 -2.89 2.88 19.62
CA LEU A 62 -3.80 1.74 19.67
C LEU A 62 -3.05 0.46 20.01
N GLU A 63 -3.65 -0.37 20.88
CA GLU A 63 -3.11 -1.67 21.27
C GLU A 63 -3.80 -2.78 20.46
N LEU A 64 -2.99 -3.68 19.87
CA LEU A 64 -3.46 -4.90 19.21
C LEU A 64 -3.02 -6.11 20.02
N SER A 65 -3.97 -6.97 20.35
CA SER A 65 -3.73 -8.29 20.92
C SER A 65 -2.97 -9.18 19.92
N PRO A 66 -2.34 -10.27 20.38
CA PRO A 66 -1.77 -11.28 19.50
C PRO A 66 -2.81 -11.78 18.49
N TYR A 67 -2.41 -11.91 17.22
CA TYR A 67 -3.27 -12.44 16.16
C TYR A 67 -4.62 -11.72 16.08
N GLN A 68 -4.59 -10.38 16.18
CA GLN A 68 -5.77 -9.55 16.09
C GLN A 68 -5.87 -8.88 14.72
N GLU A 69 -7.04 -9.02 14.11
CA GLU A 69 -7.49 -8.23 12.97
C GLU A 69 -8.68 -7.37 13.42
N THR A 70 -8.68 -6.08 13.11
CA THR A 70 -9.75 -5.16 13.53
C THR A 70 -9.89 -3.98 12.59
N GLU A 71 -11.11 -3.44 12.50
CA GLU A 71 -11.44 -2.31 11.63
C GLU A 71 -12.06 -1.13 12.43
N PRO A 72 -11.29 -0.45 13.30
CA PRO A 72 -11.78 0.74 13.98
C PRO A 72 -11.94 1.91 13.00
N CYS A 73 -12.73 2.90 13.41
CA CYS A 73 -12.71 4.22 12.81
C CYS A 73 -11.85 5.16 13.65
N VAL A 74 -11.34 6.21 13.02
CA VAL A 74 -10.62 7.30 13.68
C VAL A 74 -11.06 8.63 13.08
N GLN A 75 -11.00 9.72 13.86
CA GLN A 75 -11.28 11.07 13.35
C GLN A 75 -10.36 12.13 13.96
N TRP A 76 -10.22 13.24 13.22
CA TRP A 76 -9.51 14.46 13.59
C TRP A 76 -10.31 15.69 13.15
N THR A 77 -10.75 16.50 14.10
CA THR A 77 -11.40 17.80 13.85
C THR A 77 -10.34 18.84 13.46
N LEU A 78 -10.47 19.42 12.27
CA LEU A 78 -9.43 20.30 11.70
C LEU A 78 -9.44 21.73 12.25
N ASP A 79 -10.54 22.14 12.88
CA ASP A 79 -10.74 23.52 13.35
C ASP A 79 -10.49 24.60 12.28
N ASN A 80 -10.82 24.27 11.02
CA ASN A 80 -10.60 25.16 9.88
C ASN A 80 -11.78 26.12 9.67
N GLU A 81 -11.53 27.42 9.83
CA GLU A 81 -12.49 28.48 9.52
C GLU A 81 -12.55 28.79 8.01
N ALA A 82 -11.48 28.48 7.27
CA ALA A 82 -11.36 28.65 5.83
C ALA A 82 -11.17 27.29 5.13
N PRO A 83 -11.46 27.17 3.82
CA PRO A 83 -11.19 25.93 3.11
C PRO A 83 -9.67 25.68 3.00
N LEU A 84 -9.30 24.40 3.05
CA LEU A 84 -7.93 23.94 2.79
C LEU A 84 -7.87 23.30 1.40
N TYR A 85 -6.74 23.48 0.72
CA TYR A 85 -6.47 22.93 -0.61
C TYR A 85 -5.26 22.01 -0.52
N VAL A 86 -5.51 20.72 -0.39
CA VAL A 86 -4.50 19.70 -0.08
C VAL A 86 -3.91 19.14 -1.37
N GLN A 87 -2.60 19.26 -1.54
CA GLN A 87 -1.86 18.71 -2.69
C GLN A 87 -1.14 17.40 -2.37
N ALA A 88 -0.76 17.20 -1.11
CA ALA A 88 -0.24 15.92 -0.67
C ALA A 88 -0.81 15.52 0.68
N VAL A 89 -1.01 14.21 0.84
CA VAL A 89 -1.33 13.58 2.12
C VAL A 89 -0.27 12.52 2.37
N THR A 90 0.42 12.63 3.49
CA THR A 90 1.37 11.61 3.96
C THR A 90 0.78 10.94 5.19
N LEU A 91 0.55 9.63 5.11
CA LEU A 91 0.25 8.82 6.29
C LEU A 91 1.56 8.19 6.78
N SER A 92 1.81 8.27 8.08
CA SER A 92 2.98 7.67 8.73
C SER A 92 2.54 6.92 9.97
N ASN A 93 3.14 5.77 10.25
CA ASN A 93 2.72 4.92 11.37
C ASN A 93 3.90 4.15 11.99
N LEU A 94 3.62 3.44 13.08
CA LEU A 94 4.59 2.57 13.77
C LEU A 94 4.34 1.07 13.50
N GLY A 95 3.76 0.75 12.34
CA GLY A 95 3.43 -0.59 11.88
C GLY A 95 1.98 -1.01 12.13
N TYR A 96 1.58 -2.14 11.56
CA TYR A 96 0.29 -2.83 11.80
C TYR A 96 -0.97 -2.17 11.19
N PHE A 97 -0.81 -1.08 10.42
CA PHE A 97 -1.88 -0.46 9.63
C PHE A 97 -1.92 -1.11 8.25
N HIS A 98 -2.92 -1.94 7.95
CA HIS A 98 -2.94 -2.77 6.75
C HIS A 98 -3.38 -2.05 5.49
N HIS A 99 -4.49 -1.34 5.57
CA HIS A 99 -4.99 -0.41 4.57
C HIS A 99 -6.02 0.50 5.25
N SER A 100 -6.37 1.62 4.62
CA SER A 100 -7.33 2.56 5.19
C SER A 100 -7.91 3.49 4.14
N ASN A 101 -9.15 3.93 4.34
CA ASN A 101 -9.84 4.88 3.46
C ASN A 101 -10.22 6.15 4.22
N TRP A 102 -9.78 7.30 3.72
CA TRP A 102 -9.89 8.56 4.44
C TRP A 102 -10.78 9.53 3.72
N PHE A 103 -11.61 10.21 4.49
CA PHE A 103 -12.61 11.13 4.03
C PHE A 103 -12.54 12.42 4.82
N VAL A 104 -13.00 13.50 4.20
CA VAL A 104 -13.32 14.74 4.89
C VAL A 104 -14.82 14.93 4.90
N VAL A 105 -15.38 15.25 6.06
CA VAL A 105 -16.83 15.42 6.25
C VAL A 105 -17.12 16.64 7.11
N PRO A 106 -18.32 17.24 7.02
CA PRO A 106 -18.72 18.30 7.95
C PRO A 106 -18.62 17.82 9.41
N ASN A 107 -18.21 18.70 10.33
CA ASN A 107 -17.99 18.36 11.75
C ASN A 107 -19.19 17.65 12.41
N GLU A 108 -20.40 18.04 12.03
CA GLU A 108 -21.65 17.51 12.57
C GLU A 108 -21.99 16.09 12.06
N LEU A 109 -21.38 15.62 10.98
CA LEU A 109 -21.59 14.28 10.46
C LEU A 109 -20.75 13.28 11.25
N TYR A 110 -21.33 12.13 11.64
CA TYR A 110 -20.67 11.14 12.50
C TYR A 110 -20.14 11.74 13.82
N ALA A 111 -20.95 12.55 14.49
CA ALA A 111 -20.55 13.33 15.67
C ALA A 111 -19.95 12.48 16.80
N GLY A 112 -18.96 13.03 17.48
CA GLY A 112 -18.28 12.43 18.63
C GLY A 112 -16.90 13.03 18.84
N GLU A 113 -16.23 12.64 19.92
CA GLU A 113 -14.86 13.07 20.22
C GLU A 113 -13.85 12.47 19.21
N ASP A 114 -12.73 13.17 19.04
CA ASP A 114 -11.60 12.74 18.22
C ASP A 114 -10.89 11.50 18.79
N GLY A 115 -10.10 10.84 17.94
CA GLY A 115 -9.45 9.56 18.24
C GLY A 115 -10.23 8.35 17.75
N TYR A 116 -9.89 7.17 18.28
CA TYR A 116 -10.42 5.88 17.79
C TYR A 116 -11.79 5.55 18.38
N PHE A 117 -12.65 4.96 17.55
CA PHE A 117 -13.99 4.50 17.94
C PHE A 117 -14.46 3.35 17.04
N LYS A 118 -15.54 2.66 17.45
CA LYS A 118 -16.17 1.66 16.58
C LYS A 118 -17.00 2.37 15.51
N CYS A 119 -16.72 2.11 14.24
CA CYS A 119 -17.44 2.72 13.12
C CYS A 119 -18.96 2.64 13.26
N SER A 120 -19.47 1.47 13.66
CA SER A 120 -20.89 1.19 13.82
C SER A 120 -21.57 2.01 14.93
N ASP A 121 -20.85 2.43 15.96
CA ASP A 121 -21.42 3.25 17.06
C ASP A 121 -21.82 4.65 16.57
N ARG A 122 -21.18 5.14 15.51
CA ARG A 122 -21.48 6.45 14.89
C ARG A 122 -22.16 6.32 13.52
N GLY A 123 -22.49 5.09 13.08
CA GLY A 123 -23.13 4.83 11.79
C GLY A 123 -22.27 5.22 10.58
N PHE A 124 -20.95 5.18 10.73
CA PHE A 124 -20.02 5.49 9.65
C PHE A 124 -20.19 4.55 8.46
N ASN A 125 -20.12 5.10 7.25
CA ASN A 125 -20.00 4.35 6.01
C ASN A 125 -19.27 5.21 4.97
N GLU A 126 -18.37 4.58 4.21
CA GLU A 126 -17.51 5.24 3.24
C GLU A 126 -18.28 6.02 2.16
N LEU A 127 -19.30 5.39 1.55
CA LEU A 127 -20.07 6.02 0.47
C LEU A 127 -20.78 7.30 0.95
N GLY A 128 -21.35 7.27 2.15
CA GLY A 128 -21.95 8.43 2.80
C GLY A 128 -20.91 9.52 3.12
N ALA A 129 -19.72 9.14 3.58
CA ALA A 129 -18.64 10.09 3.83
C ALA A 129 -18.15 10.75 2.53
N ALA A 130 -17.89 9.96 1.48
CA ALA A 130 -17.46 10.43 0.17
C ALA A 130 -18.47 11.38 -0.49
N THR A 131 -19.77 11.08 -0.38
CA THR A 131 -20.82 11.90 -1.01
C THR A 131 -21.18 13.15 -0.20
N ALA A 132 -21.12 13.09 1.14
CA ALA A 132 -21.38 14.25 1.99
C ALA A 132 -20.21 15.24 2.00
N GLY A 133 -18.97 14.75 1.90
CA GLY A 133 -17.77 15.57 1.79
C GLY A 133 -16.90 15.17 0.60
N SER A 134 -15.73 14.58 0.84
CA SER A 134 -14.80 14.10 -0.21
C SER A 134 -13.94 12.94 0.30
N VAL A 135 -13.44 12.12 -0.63
CA VAL A 135 -12.30 11.23 -0.35
C VAL A 135 -11.04 12.09 -0.27
N LEU A 136 -10.20 11.83 0.73
CA LEU A 136 -8.96 12.53 1.01
C LEU A 136 -7.74 11.69 0.62
N TYR A 137 -7.71 10.43 1.02
CA TYR A 137 -6.54 9.58 0.91
C TYR A 137 -6.95 8.11 1.03
N ALA A 138 -6.12 7.20 0.51
CA ALA A 138 -6.19 5.78 0.86
C ALA A 138 -4.77 5.24 1.03
N GLN A 139 -4.62 4.30 1.95
CA GLN A 139 -3.39 3.55 2.18
C GLN A 139 -3.52 2.20 1.48
N SER A 140 -2.57 1.85 0.61
CA SER A 140 -2.64 0.60 -0.15
C SER A 140 -2.06 -0.61 0.59
N THR A 141 -1.11 -0.43 1.50
CA THR A 141 -0.39 -1.57 2.11
C THR A 141 0.07 -1.27 3.54
N GLN A 142 0.77 -2.24 4.16
CA GLN A 142 1.42 -2.11 5.48
C GLN A 142 2.69 -1.24 5.48
N SER A 143 2.79 -0.30 4.55
CA SER A 143 3.88 0.66 4.49
C SER A 143 3.91 1.51 5.78
N PHE A 144 5.12 1.78 6.29
CA PHE A 144 5.29 2.70 7.42
C PHE A 144 4.98 4.15 7.04
N VAL A 145 5.25 4.51 5.77
CA VAL A 145 5.01 5.82 5.21
C VAL A 145 4.48 5.66 3.79
N GLU A 146 3.37 6.32 3.49
CA GLU A 146 2.81 6.38 2.14
C GLU A 146 2.32 7.80 1.85
N GLU A 147 2.88 8.39 0.78
CA GLU A 147 2.51 9.71 0.29
C GLU A 147 1.61 9.57 -0.94
N GLN A 148 0.43 10.19 -0.88
CA GLN A 148 -0.38 10.49 -2.04
C GLN A 148 -0.14 11.96 -2.42
N ARG A 149 0.54 12.19 -3.54
CA ARG A 149 0.81 13.53 -4.07
C ARG A 149 0.17 13.71 -5.43
N THR A 150 -0.48 14.86 -5.63
CA THR A 150 -1.06 15.23 -6.92
C THR A 150 -0.14 16.21 -7.67
N GLY A 151 -0.39 16.39 -8.97
CA GLY A 151 0.35 17.35 -9.79
C GLY A 151 0.22 18.80 -9.30
N ALA A 152 1.10 19.69 -9.80
CA ALA A 152 1.10 21.10 -9.48
C ALA A 152 -0.31 21.72 -9.66
N GLY A 153 -0.82 22.42 -8.62
CA GLY A 153 -2.13 23.09 -8.66
C GLY A 153 -3.36 22.16 -8.66
N ALA A 154 -3.19 20.85 -8.72
CA ALA A 154 -4.25 19.86 -8.56
C ALA A 154 -4.40 19.48 -7.09
N VAL A 155 -5.61 19.61 -6.53
CA VAL A 155 -5.82 19.47 -5.08
C VAL A 155 -7.10 18.74 -4.72
N ILE A 156 -7.13 18.23 -3.50
CA ILE A 156 -8.36 17.84 -2.81
C ILE A 156 -8.77 19.01 -1.90
N LYS A 157 -10.01 19.48 -2.06
CA LYS A 157 -10.52 20.60 -1.25
C LYS A 157 -11.20 20.07 0.01
N ILE A 158 -10.83 20.66 1.14
CA ILE A 158 -11.52 20.50 2.42
C ILE A 158 -12.29 21.79 2.71
N PRO A 159 -13.64 21.80 2.70
CA PRO A 159 -14.40 23.00 3.03
C PRO A 159 -14.26 23.43 4.51
N PRO A 160 -14.67 24.66 4.88
CA PRO A 160 -14.68 25.12 6.28
C PRO A 160 -15.47 24.19 7.22
N HIS A 161 -15.05 24.11 8.48
CA HIS A 161 -15.70 23.34 9.55
C HIS A 161 -15.86 21.85 9.20
N HIS A 162 -14.77 21.25 8.71
CA HIS A 162 -14.71 19.84 8.39
C HIS A 162 -13.72 19.11 9.31
N LYS A 163 -13.88 17.79 9.34
CA LYS A 163 -13.00 16.86 10.02
C LYS A 163 -12.54 15.79 9.06
N VAL A 164 -11.38 15.23 9.34
CA VAL A 164 -10.87 14.00 8.73
C VAL A 164 -11.47 12.82 9.49
N ILE A 165 -11.92 11.81 8.77
CA ILE A 165 -12.46 10.57 9.33
C ILE A 165 -12.10 9.39 8.42
N ALA A 166 -11.80 8.25 9.01
CA ALA A 166 -11.48 7.02 8.27
C ALA A 166 -11.99 5.79 9.00
N ASP A 167 -12.22 4.73 8.23
CA ASP A 167 -12.06 3.36 8.67
C ASP A 167 -10.64 2.87 8.35
N ILE A 168 -10.09 2.12 9.30
CA ILE A 168 -8.71 1.64 9.25
C ILE A 168 -8.73 0.16 9.50
N HIS A 169 -8.16 -0.62 8.57
CA HIS A 169 -7.91 -2.02 8.78
C HIS A 169 -6.55 -2.22 9.44
N MET A 170 -6.54 -2.85 10.62
CA MET A 170 -5.34 -3.12 11.40
C MET A 170 -5.11 -4.61 11.56
N LEU A 171 -3.87 -5.04 11.40
CA LEU A 171 -3.49 -6.45 11.36
C LEU A 171 -2.24 -6.69 12.20
N ASN A 172 -2.37 -7.47 13.27
CA ASN A 172 -1.25 -8.02 14.03
C ASN A 172 -1.14 -9.52 13.78
N VAL A 173 -0.19 -9.92 12.94
CA VAL A 173 0.08 -11.32 12.60
C VAL A 173 1.01 -12.02 13.60
N GLY A 174 1.49 -11.30 14.62
CA GLY A 174 2.46 -11.76 15.60
C GLY A 174 1.86 -12.31 16.90
N PRO A 175 2.69 -13.04 17.69
CA PRO A 175 2.31 -13.63 18.99
C PRO A 175 2.23 -12.62 20.13
N ASP A 176 2.70 -11.39 19.91
CA ASP A 176 2.81 -10.39 20.96
C ASP A 176 1.69 -9.38 20.91
N THR A 177 1.38 -8.84 22.09
CA THR A 177 0.60 -7.60 22.16
C THR A 177 1.50 -6.45 21.69
N VAL A 178 1.00 -5.64 20.78
CA VAL A 178 1.74 -4.52 20.19
C VAL A 178 0.99 -3.22 20.42
N THR A 179 1.72 -2.13 20.60
CA THR A 179 1.16 -0.78 20.63
C THR A 179 1.71 -0.02 19.44
N THR A 180 0.83 0.55 18.63
CA THR A 180 1.19 1.34 17.45
C THR A 180 0.55 2.72 17.51
N ASP A 181 0.98 3.63 16.63
CA ASP A 181 0.53 5.02 16.56
C ASP A 181 0.45 5.47 15.10
N LEU A 182 -0.33 6.53 14.85
CA LEU A 182 -0.66 6.99 13.51
C LEU A 182 -0.58 8.50 13.41
N PHE A 183 -0.01 8.96 12.30
CA PHE A 183 0.21 10.35 11.99
C PHE A 183 -0.26 10.62 10.56
N MET A 184 -0.93 11.75 10.36
CA MET A 184 -1.26 12.25 9.03
C MET A 184 -0.70 13.65 8.87
N THR A 185 -0.04 13.90 7.74
CA THR A 185 0.41 15.23 7.33
C THR A 185 -0.33 15.66 6.08
N LEU A 186 -0.92 16.85 6.12
CA LEU A 186 -1.55 17.52 4.98
C LEU A 186 -0.61 18.62 4.48
N GLU A 187 -0.20 18.55 3.23
CA GLU A 187 0.45 19.65 2.53
C GLU A 187 -0.62 20.51 1.85
N VAL A 188 -0.78 21.73 2.34
CA VAL A 188 -1.78 22.70 1.90
C VAL A 188 -1.12 23.76 1.04
N ILE A 189 -1.73 24.04 -0.11
CA ILE A 189 -1.26 25.07 -1.04
C ILE A 189 -2.10 26.33 -0.95
N HIS A 190 -1.50 27.48 -1.22
CA HIS A 190 -2.23 28.74 -1.29
C HIS A 190 -3.32 28.70 -2.37
N PRO A 191 -4.55 29.17 -2.10
CA PRO A 191 -5.67 29.12 -3.06
C PRO A 191 -5.38 29.77 -4.42
N LYS A 192 -4.51 30.80 -4.44
CA LYS A 192 -4.01 31.47 -5.67
C LYS A 192 -3.38 30.50 -6.67
N ASP A 193 -2.73 29.44 -6.19
CA ASP A 193 -1.97 28.47 -6.98
C ASP A 193 -2.81 27.23 -7.36
N VAL A 194 -4.09 27.19 -6.95
CA VAL A 194 -5.01 26.09 -7.28
C VAL A 194 -5.54 26.26 -8.71
N GLU A 195 -5.31 25.22 -9.52
CA GLU A 195 -5.79 25.10 -10.90
C GLU A 195 -7.00 24.18 -11.01
N VAL A 196 -7.01 23.06 -10.26
CA VAL A 196 -8.08 22.06 -10.34
C VAL A 196 -8.39 21.42 -8.99
N VAL A 197 -9.68 21.19 -8.72
CA VAL A 197 -10.14 20.42 -7.55
C VAL A 197 -10.61 19.03 -8.00
N LEU A 198 -9.90 18.01 -7.53
CA LEU A 198 -10.09 16.62 -7.93
C LEU A 198 -11.33 16.00 -7.27
N ALA A 199 -11.83 14.93 -7.87
CA ALA A 199 -12.85 14.04 -7.29
C ALA A 199 -12.36 12.60 -7.38
N ALA A 200 -12.86 11.75 -6.48
CA ALA A 200 -12.51 10.35 -6.47
C ALA A 200 -13.37 9.50 -7.42
N ILE A 201 -12.73 8.47 -7.95
CA ILE A 201 -13.33 7.31 -8.59
C ILE A 201 -12.90 6.10 -7.77
N ARG A 202 -13.84 5.30 -7.31
CA ARG A 202 -13.57 4.02 -6.65
C ARG A 202 -13.99 2.87 -7.55
N ALA A 203 -13.19 1.82 -7.60
CA ALA A 203 -13.56 0.54 -8.20
C ALA A 203 -13.44 -0.59 -7.18
N SER A 204 -14.35 -1.56 -7.23
CA SER A 204 -14.31 -2.74 -6.35
C SER A 204 -14.87 -3.98 -7.06
N TYR A 205 -14.09 -5.06 -7.07
CA TYR A 205 -14.57 -6.36 -7.57
C TYR A 205 -15.02 -7.22 -6.40
N ILE A 206 -16.31 -7.19 -6.04
CA ILE A 206 -16.84 -7.86 -4.84
C ILE A 206 -17.20 -9.33 -5.11
N ASP A 207 -17.55 -9.68 -6.35
CA ASP A 207 -17.92 -11.06 -6.77
C ASP A 207 -16.69 -11.96 -7.00
N LEU A 208 -15.66 -11.86 -6.15
CA LEU A 208 -14.46 -12.69 -6.25
C LEU A 208 -14.73 -14.12 -5.77
N ASP A 209 -14.26 -15.08 -6.56
CA ASP A 209 -14.16 -16.51 -6.23
C ASP A 209 -12.92 -17.07 -6.94
N ILE A 210 -11.76 -16.82 -6.34
CA ILE A 210 -10.44 -17.18 -6.86
C ILE A 210 -10.25 -18.68 -6.68
N PRO A 211 -10.16 -19.48 -7.75
CA PRO A 211 -10.12 -20.94 -7.63
C PRO A 211 -8.87 -21.46 -6.91
N ALA A 212 -9.02 -22.53 -6.14
CA ALA A 212 -7.91 -23.23 -5.50
C ALA A 212 -6.87 -23.77 -6.50
N GLY A 213 -5.58 -23.54 -6.23
CA GLY A 213 -4.46 -24.07 -7.01
C GLY A 213 -4.28 -23.45 -8.39
N GLU A 214 -4.90 -22.30 -8.66
CA GLU A 214 -4.94 -21.67 -9.98
C GLU A 214 -4.36 -20.25 -9.96
N ILE A 215 -3.77 -19.86 -11.09
CA ILE A 215 -3.45 -18.45 -11.38
C ILE A 215 -4.60 -17.88 -12.21
N SER A 216 -5.15 -16.75 -11.79
CA SER A 216 -6.34 -16.17 -12.42
C SER A 216 -6.33 -14.65 -12.44
N LYS A 217 -7.05 -14.06 -13.39
CA LYS A 217 -7.27 -12.62 -13.52
C LYS A 217 -8.76 -12.30 -13.51
N PHE A 218 -9.13 -11.27 -12.77
CA PHE A 218 -10.51 -10.80 -12.62
C PHE A 218 -10.62 -9.37 -13.14
N THR A 219 -11.37 -9.19 -14.23
CA THR A 219 -11.55 -7.91 -14.92
C THR A 219 -12.95 -7.36 -14.70
N GLY A 220 -13.05 -6.18 -14.08
CA GLY A 220 -14.29 -5.44 -14.00
C GLY A 220 -14.54 -4.67 -15.30
N VAL A 221 -15.62 -4.99 -16.01
CA VAL A 221 -15.94 -4.42 -17.33
C VAL A 221 -17.05 -3.38 -17.18
N CYS A 222 -16.69 -2.09 -17.14
CA CYS A 222 -17.61 -0.97 -16.94
C CYS A 222 -17.93 -0.28 -18.28
N ASP A 223 -18.66 -0.96 -19.17
CA ASP A 223 -18.98 -0.49 -20.54
C ASP A 223 -19.84 0.78 -20.60
N ASP A 224 -20.57 1.10 -19.53
CA ASP A 224 -21.45 2.27 -19.49
C ASP A 224 -20.82 3.49 -18.79
N PHE A 225 -19.52 3.46 -18.47
CA PHE A 225 -18.80 4.53 -17.76
C PHE A 225 -19.04 5.93 -18.35
N GLY A 226 -18.75 6.12 -19.64
CA GLY A 226 -18.95 7.40 -20.32
C GLY A 226 -20.43 7.78 -20.42
N LYS A 227 -21.31 6.79 -20.60
CA LYS A 227 -22.77 7.00 -20.59
C LYS A 227 -23.27 7.49 -19.23
N ARG A 228 -22.79 6.92 -18.13
CA ARG A 228 -23.21 7.28 -16.76
C ARG A 228 -22.73 8.67 -16.37
N TYR A 229 -21.53 9.05 -16.81
CA TYR A 229 -21.11 10.44 -16.72
C TYR A 229 -22.07 11.37 -17.45
N ALA A 230 -22.45 11.04 -18.68
CA ALA A 230 -23.33 11.87 -19.48
C ALA A 230 -24.74 11.97 -18.90
N ASP A 231 -25.27 10.88 -18.37
CA ASP A 231 -26.56 10.87 -17.68
C ASP A 231 -26.53 11.76 -16.42
N ALA A 232 -25.41 11.79 -15.68
CA ALA A 232 -25.26 12.59 -14.46
C ALA A 232 -24.96 14.08 -14.71
N THR A 233 -24.25 14.41 -15.79
CA THR A 233 -23.76 15.79 -16.05
C THR A 233 -24.47 16.49 -17.21
N GLY A 234 -25.19 15.75 -18.05
CA GLY A 234 -25.80 16.24 -19.29
C GLY A 234 -24.80 16.55 -20.41
N LYS A 235 -23.54 16.12 -20.29
CA LYS A 235 -22.47 16.35 -21.28
C LYS A 235 -21.66 15.07 -21.51
N PRO A 236 -21.02 14.89 -22.68
CA PRO A 236 -20.05 13.82 -22.90
C PRO A 236 -18.94 13.84 -21.83
N ILE A 237 -18.24 12.72 -21.69
CA ILE A 237 -17.13 12.61 -20.74
C ILE A 237 -16.10 13.72 -20.95
N ASP A 238 -15.77 14.36 -19.84
CA ASP A 238 -14.84 15.49 -19.72
C ASP A 238 -14.15 15.27 -18.39
N MET A 239 -13.11 14.43 -18.45
CA MET A 239 -12.33 14.01 -17.29
C MET A 239 -10.84 13.90 -17.62
N LYS A 240 -9.99 14.24 -16.66
CA LYS A 240 -8.57 13.88 -16.69
C LYS A 240 -8.20 13.13 -15.43
N LEU A 241 -7.49 12.01 -15.57
CA LEU A 241 -7.02 11.19 -14.45
C LEU A 241 -5.65 11.70 -13.98
N HIS A 242 -5.52 11.97 -12.69
CA HIS A 242 -4.30 12.51 -12.07
C HIS A 242 -3.56 11.49 -11.23
N TYR A 243 -4.27 10.54 -10.63
CA TYR A 243 -3.69 9.57 -9.70
C TYR A 243 -4.48 8.27 -9.72
N VAL A 244 -3.79 7.16 -9.48
CA VAL A 244 -4.38 5.83 -9.30
C VAL A 244 -3.65 5.08 -8.18
N LEU A 245 -4.39 4.33 -7.39
CA LEU A 245 -3.89 3.48 -6.31
C LEU A 245 -4.70 2.18 -6.29
N PRO A 246 -4.15 1.07 -6.79
CA PRO A 246 -4.77 -0.24 -6.65
C PRO A 246 -4.52 -0.84 -5.27
N HIS A 247 -5.31 -1.85 -4.91
CA HIS A 247 -5.14 -2.64 -3.71
C HIS A 247 -5.67 -4.07 -3.87
N TYR A 248 -4.89 -5.02 -3.36
CA TYR A 248 -5.15 -6.45 -3.25
C TYR A 248 -4.31 -7.04 -2.11
N HIS A 249 -4.63 -8.25 -1.63
CA HIS A 249 -3.87 -8.91 -0.56
C HIS A 249 -2.82 -9.87 -1.14
N TYR A 250 -2.36 -10.82 -0.31
CA TYR A 250 -1.09 -11.51 -0.47
C TYR A 250 -1.04 -12.54 -1.62
N LEU A 251 -2.20 -12.97 -2.16
CA LEU A 251 -2.30 -13.76 -3.39
C LEU A 251 -2.25 -12.89 -4.62
N GLY A 252 -2.60 -11.60 -4.49
CA GLY A 252 -2.59 -10.68 -5.59
C GLY A 252 -1.17 -10.53 -6.15
N ASN A 253 -1.06 -10.49 -7.46
CA ASN A 253 0.22 -10.45 -8.17
C ASN A 253 0.22 -9.57 -9.41
N HIS A 254 -0.90 -8.88 -9.66
CA HIS A 254 -1.05 -8.06 -10.85
C HIS A 254 -2.19 -7.07 -10.67
N PHE A 255 -2.00 -5.85 -11.14
CA PHE A 255 -3.07 -4.92 -11.42
C PHE A 255 -2.89 -4.28 -12.79
N ASN A 256 -3.98 -4.05 -13.50
CA ASN A 256 -4.00 -3.30 -14.75
C ASN A 256 -5.23 -2.38 -14.83
N LEU A 257 -5.01 -1.19 -15.37
CA LEU A 257 -6.06 -0.24 -15.75
C LEU A 257 -6.00 0.03 -17.25
N SER A 258 -7.14 -0.13 -17.93
CA SER A 258 -7.29 0.15 -19.36
C SER A 258 -8.66 0.75 -19.70
N PHE A 259 -8.79 1.29 -20.91
CA PHE A 259 -10.01 2.00 -21.34
C PHE A 259 -10.58 1.44 -22.65
N MET A 260 -11.88 1.65 -22.84
CA MET A 260 -12.63 1.26 -24.03
C MET A 260 -13.18 2.50 -24.74
N GLY A 261 -13.08 2.51 -26.07
CA GLY A 261 -13.47 3.66 -26.89
C GLY A 261 -12.48 4.83 -26.78
N GLY A 262 -12.68 5.82 -27.65
CA GLY A 262 -11.84 7.01 -27.70
C GLY A 262 -10.36 6.73 -28.05
N PRO A 263 -9.46 7.71 -27.79
CA PRO A 263 -8.04 7.60 -28.10
C PRO A 263 -7.26 6.57 -27.26
N LEU A 264 -7.79 6.16 -26.11
CA LEU A 264 -7.13 5.25 -25.16
C LEU A 264 -7.61 3.79 -25.29
N HIS A 265 -8.38 3.48 -26.33
CA HIS A 265 -8.95 2.15 -26.52
C HIS A 265 -7.88 1.05 -26.49
N ASP A 266 -8.08 0.08 -25.59
CA ASP A 266 -7.23 -1.10 -25.38
C ASP A 266 -5.76 -0.76 -25.06
N GLN A 267 -5.51 0.39 -24.45
CA GLN A 267 -4.21 0.76 -23.91
C GLN A 267 -4.16 0.48 -22.41
N ASP A 268 -3.11 -0.23 -21.99
CA ASP A 268 -2.71 -0.36 -20.60
C ASP A 268 -2.11 0.96 -20.14
N VAL A 269 -2.79 1.66 -19.24
CA VAL A 269 -2.37 2.99 -18.79
C VAL A 269 -1.68 2.97 -17.43
N PHE A 270 -1.91 1.90 -16.65
CA PHE A 270 -1.26 1.68 -15.37
C PHE A 270 -1.21 0.18 -15.09
N THR A 271 -0.02 -0.33 -14.78
CA THR A 271 0.21 -1.74 -14.48
C THR A 271 1.11 -1.87 -13.27
N VAL A 272 0.77 -2.79 -12.37
CA VAL A 272 1.61 -3.23 -11.26
C VAL A 272 1.76 -4.74 -11.39
N ASP A 273 2.98 -5.24 -11.27
CA ASP A 273 3.27 -6.68 -11.27
C ASP A 273 3.92 -7.07 -9.94
N GLY A 274 3.50 -8.21 -9.40
CA GLY A 274 3.91 -8.71 -8.09
C GLY A 274 3.13 -8.10 -6.92
N PHE A 275 3.57 -8.43 -5.73
CA PHE A 275 3.10 -7.84 -4.47
C PHE A 275 4.31 -7.62 -3.59
N ASP A 276 4.53 -6.37 -3.21
CA ASP A 276 5.32 -5.98 -2.06
C ASP A 276 4.45 -5.11 -1.14
N ALA A 277 4.75 -5.07 0.15
CA ALA A 277 3.99 -4.25 1.11
C ALA A 277 4.37 -2.75 1.01
N SER A 278 4.73 -2.27 -0.19
CA SER A 278 5.10 -0.88 -0.45
C SER A 278 3.90 -0.09 -0.98
N ALA A 279 4.05 1.24 -1.04
CA ALA A 279 3.05 2.11 -1.64
C ALA A 279 3.05 1.95 -3.17
N ILE A 280 1.94 1.49 -3.77
CA ILE A 280 1.85 1.17 -5.20
C ILE A 280 1.06 2.20 -6.03
N GLY A 281 0.92 3.42 -5.51
CA GLY A 281 0.21 4.51 -6.17
C GLY A 281 1.02 5.16 -7.29
N GLY A 282 0.31 5.65 -8.33
CA GLY A 282 0.91 6.31 -9.48
C GLY A 282 0.27 7.66 -9.79
N VAL A 283 1.12 8.65 -10.08
CA VAL A 283 0.71 9.99 -10.55
C VAL A 283 0.83 10.06 -12.06
N PHE A 284 -0.16 10.65 -12.74
CA PHE A 284 -0.10 10.97 -14.16
C PHE A 284 0.33 12.44 -14.34
N ASP A 285 1.53 12.65 -14.90
CA ASP A 285 2.04 13.97 -15.27
C ASP A 285 2.58 13.96 -16.73
N PRO A 286 1.88 14.59 -17.69
CA PRO A 286 0.61 15.32 -17.52
C PRO A 286 -0.57 14.39 -17.19
N PRO A 287 -1.69 14.93 -16.65
CA PRO A 287 -2.90 14.15 -16.39
C PRO A 287 -3.43 13.47 -17.64
N LEU A 288 -3.88 12.22 -17.50
CA LEU A 288 -4.36 11.41 -18.61
C LEU A 288 -5.77 11.85 -19.03
N ASP A 289 -5.91 12.34 -20.26
CA ASP A 289 -7.17 12.81 -20.83
C ASP A 289 -8.10 11.64 -21.21
N LEU A 290 -9.28 11.59 -20.59
CA LEU A 290 -10.28 10.55 -20.81
C LEU A 290 -11.41 11.00 -21.75
N THR A 291 -11.21 12.09 -22.50
CA THR A 291 -12.18 12.56 -23.50
C THR A 291 -12.53 11.44 -24.49
N ASP A 292 -13.82 11.29 -24.77
CA ASP A 292 -14.40 10.27 -25.66
C ASP A 292 -14.22 8.80 -25.21
N VAL A 293 -13.74 8.54 -24.00
CA VAL A 293 -13.76 7.19 -23.42
C VAL A 293 -15.20 6.74 -23.18
N GLU A 294 -15.53 5.52 -23.61
CA GLU A 294 -16.85 4.92 -23.46
C GLU A 294 -16.92 4.04 -22.22
N GLY A 295 -15.85 3.30 -21.93
CA GLY A 295 -15.79 2.32 -20.85
C GLY A 295 -14.42 2.24 -20.19
N ILE A 296 -14.38 1.61 -19.02
CA ILE A 296 -13.15 1.36 -18.25
C ILE A 296 -13.06 -0.11 -17.85
N ARG A 297 -11.83 -0.63 -17.83
CA ARG A 297 -11.50 -1.98 -17.35
C ARG A 297 -10.43 -1.87 -16.27
N TYR A 298 -10.64 -2.56 -15.16
CA TYR A 298 -9.64 -2.74 -14.13
C TYR A 298 -9.51 -4.23 -13.82
N THR A 299 -8.29 -4.72 -13.75
CA THR A 299 -7.98 -6.13 -13.65
C THR A 299 -7.10 -6.37 -12.44
N CYS A 300 -7.48 -7.32 -11.58
CA CYS A 300 -6.61 -7.84 -10.53
C CYS A 300 -6.24 -9.29 -10.85
N GLY A 301 -4.97 -9.64 -10.74
CA GLY A 301 -4.48 -11.01 -10.89
C GLY A 301 -4.09 -11.62 -9.55
N TYR A 302 -4.24 -12.95 -9.45
CA TYR A 302 -3.96 -13.72 -8.24
C TYR A 302 -3.25 -15.03 -8.59
N ASP A 303 -2.35 -15.45 -7.72
CA ASP A 303 -1.79 -16.80 -7.67
C ASP A 303 -2.29 -17.51 -6.41
N ASN A 304 -3.39 -18.25 -6.53
CA ASN A 304 -3.99 -18.95 -5.40
C ASN A 304 -3.40 -20.35 -5.23
N TRP A 305 -2.24 -20.44 -4.59
CA TRP A 305 -1.57 -21.70 -4.24
C TRP A 305 -2.27 -22.50 -3.12
N ARG A 306 -3.41 -22.02 -2.58
CA ARG A 306 -4.18 -22.73 -1.54
C ARG A 306 -5.04 -23.84 -2.14
N ASP A 307 -5.50 -24.77 -1.30
CA ASP A 307 -6.41 -25.86 -1.70
C ASP A 307 -7.90 -25.52 -1.57
N VAL A 308 -8.20 -24.26 -1.22
CA VAL A 308 -9.55 -23.69 -1.11
C VAL A 308 -9.70 -22.47 -2.03
N ASN A 309 -10.92 -22.25 -2.49
CA ASN A 309 -11.25 -21.01 -3.16
C ASN A 309 -11.18 -19.84 -2.18
N VAL A 310 -10.80 -18.66 -2.69
CA VAL A 310 -10.68 -17.43 -1.91
C VAL A 310 -11.61 -16.37 -2.47
N GLY A 311 -12.44 -15.78 -1.63
CA GLY A 311 -13.42 -14.76 -2.00
C GLY A 311 -12.98 -13.35 -1.63
N TRP A 312 -13.94 -12.42 -1.70
CA TRP A 312 -13.76 -11.03 -1.25
C TRP A 312 -13.80 -10.91 0.27
N GLY A 313 -12.83 -10.21 0.86
CA GLY A 313 -12.88 -9.82 2.28
C GLY A 313 -11.51 -9.52 2.88
N ILE A 314 -11.47 -9.49 4.21
CA ILE A 314 -10.25 -9.38 5.04
C ILE A 314 -9.79 -10.76 5.54
N GLY A 315 -8.67 -10.81 6.26
CA GLY A 315 -8.10 -12.02 6.84
C GLY A 315 -7.48 -12.94 5.81
N ASP A 316 -8.07 -14.12 5.65
CA ASP A 316 -7.64 -15.11 4.68
C ASP A 316 -8.30 -14.93 3.29
N GLN A 317 -9.04 -13.84 3.10
CA GLN A 317 -9.70 -13.46 1.85
C GLN A 317 -8.87 -12.43 1.05
N GLU A 318 -9.33 -12.09 -0.16
CA GLU A 318 -8.67 -11.17 -1.08
C GLU A 318 -9.50 -9.92 -1.38
N MET A 319 -8.84 -8.91 -1.96
CA MET A 319 -9.48 -7.71 -2.46
C MET A 319 -9.01 -7.34 -3.87
N CYS A 320 -9.84 -6.60 -4.58
CA CYS A 320 -9.53 -5.92 -5.83
C CYS A 320 -10.18 -4.55 -5.80
N VAL A 321 -9.43 -3.56 -5.33
CA VAL A 321 -9.89 -2.18 -5.17
C VAL A 321 -9.00 -1.27 -6.00
N MET A 322 -9.56 -0.16 -6.47
CA MET A 322 -8.80 0.95 -7.00
C MET A 322 -9.38 2.27 -6.51
N LEU A 323 -8.54 3.14 -5.97
CA LEU A 323 -8.80 4.57 -5.85
C LEU A 323 -8.20 5.29 -7.07
N ALA A 324 -8.91 6.24 -7.63
CA ALA A 324 -8.41 7.16 -8.62
C ALA A 324 -8.84 8.60 -8.29
N LEU A 325 -8.00 9.58 -8.60
CA LEU A 325 -8.32 11.00 -8.48
C LEU A 325 -8.35 11.64 -9.86
N ALA A 326 -9.44 12.34 -10.17
CA ALA A 326 -9.67 12.93 -11.49
C ALA A 326 -10.16 14.38 -11.43
N GLU A 327 -9.76 15.17 -12.42
CA GLU A 327 -10.47 16.40 -12.81
C GLU A 327 -11.81 15.95 -13.39
N THR A 328 -12.90 16.11 -12.65
CA THR A 328 -14.23 15.67 -13.08
C THR A 328 -15.33 16.47 -12.39
N LYS A 329 -16.60 16.29 -12.77
CA LYS A 329 -17.78 16.92 -12.15
C LYS A 329 -18.55 15.98 -11.21
N VAL A 330 -18.20 14.70 -11.21
CA VAL A 330 -18.88 13.65 -10.45
C VAL A 330 -17.89 12.84 -9.64
N ILE A 331 -18.33 12.32 -8.52
CA ILE A 331 -17.69 11.21 -7.83
C ILE A 331 -18.25 9.93 -8.46
N MET A 332 -17.41 8.92 -8.65
CA MET A 332 -17.84 7.65 -9.24
C MET A 332 -17.51 6.48 -8.34
N ASP A 333 -18.44 5.53 -8.29
CA ASP A 333 -18.26 4.24 -7.65
C ASP A 333 -18.59 3.16 -8.68
N MET A 334 -17.66 2.24 -8.86
CA MET A 334 -17.71 1.19 -9.86
C MET A 334 -17.60 -0.15 -9.15
N SER A 335 -18.54 -1.06 -9.36
CA SER A 335 -18.50 -2.33 -8.64
C SER A 335 -18.99 -3.50 -9.47
N VAL A 336 -18.22 -4.59 -9.43
CA VAL A 336 -18.70 -5.92 -9.83
C VAL A 336 -19.27 -6.59 -8.59
N THR A 337 -20.57 -6.86 -8.57
CA THR A 337 -21.28 -7.44 -7.41
C THR A 337 -21.95 -8.77 -7.72
N GLY A 338 -21.81 -9.25 -8.95
CA GLY A 338 -22.46 -10.45 -9.45
C GLY A 338 -22.23 -10.63 -10.94
N GLY A 339 -22.32 -11.87 -11.40
CA GLY A 339 -22.30 -12.20 -12.83
C GLY A 339 -20.91 -12.43 -13.40
N THR A 340 -19.92 -12.64 -12.53
CA THR A 340 -18.59 -13.06 -12.93
C THR A 340 -18.64 -14.38 -13.69
N ALA A 341 -17.93 -14.44 -14.81
CA ALA A 341 -17.81 -15.62 -15.64
C ALA A 341 -16.40 -15.78 -16.20
N SER A 342 -15.93 -17.02 -16.32
CA SER A 342 -14.69 -17.30 -17.04
C SER A 342 -14.89 -17.02 -18.53
N VAL A 343 -13.98 -16.25 -19.11
CA VAL A 343 -13.98 -15.86 -20.52
C VAL A 343 -12.91 -16.56 -21.34
N GLY A 344 -11.95 -17.23 -20.68
CA GLY A 344 -10.90 -17.97 -21.36
C GLY A 344 -9.79 -18.41 -20.41
N VAL A 345 -8.77 -18.99 -21.02
CA VAL A 345 -7.47 -19.26 -20.41
C VAL A 345 -6.43 -18.74 -21.38
N ASP A 346 -5.48 -17.95 -20.89
CA ASP A 346 -4.43 -17.37 -21.72
C ASP A 346 -3.36 -18.42 -22.12
N GLU A 347 -2.36 -18.00 -22.89
CA GLU A 347 -1.29 -18.90 -23.36
C GLU A 347 -0.36 -19.41 -22.24
N ASN A 348 -0.37 -18.75 -21.07
CA ASN A 348 0.40 -19.12 -19.90
C ASN A 348 -0.40 -19.97 -18.90
N GLY A 349 -1.66 -20.29 -19.22
CA GLY A 349 -2.53 -21.07 -18.35
C GLY A 349 -3.27 -20.24 -17.30
N VAL A 350 -3.24 -18.90 -17.39
CA VAL A 350 -3.97 -18.02 -16.48
C VAL A 350 -5.45 -18.02 -16.84
N ILE A 351 -6.31 -18.32 -15.87
CA ILE A 351 -7.77 -18.29 -16.08
C ILE A 351 -8.25 -16.84 -16.07
N GLU A 352 -8.94 -16.41 -17.11
CA GLU A 352 -9.48 -15.06 -17.21
C GLU A 352 -10.96 -15.05 -16.86
N TYR A 353 -11.33 -14.16 -15.95
CA TYR A 353 -12.70 -13.88 -15.51
C TYR A 353 -13.08 -12.44 -15.83
N GLU A 354 -14.31 -12.26 -16.31
CA GLU A 354 -14.91 -10.93 -16.48
C GLU A 354 -16.20 -10.83 -15.68
N GLY A 355 -16.43 -9.68 -15.07
CA GLY A 355 -17.65 -9.36 -14.36
C GLY A 355 -18.25 -8.04 -14.86
N PRO A 356 -19.58 -7.97 -15.08
CA PRO A 356 -20.22 -6.72 -15.45
C PRO A 356 -20.15 -5.75 -14.28
N CYS A 357 -19.66 -4.55 -14.55
CA CYS A 357 -19.49 -3.51 -13.55
C CYS A 357 -20.68 -2.54 -13.55
N GLY A 358 -21.28 -2.35 -12.38
CA GLY A 358 -22.24 -1.28 -12.15
C GLY A 358 -21.53 0.03 -11.85
N VAL A 359 -21.91 1.12 -12.52
CA VAL A 359 -21.33 2.45 -12.32
C VAL A 359 -22.38 3.40 -11.73
N LEU A 360 -22.07 3.93 -10.55
CA LEU A 360 -22.78 5.02 -9.90
C LEU A 360 -22.00 6.32 -10.11
N ALA A 361 -22.64 7.33 -10.70
CA ALA A 361 -22.07 8.67 -10.85
C ALA A 361 -22.92 9.67 -10.05
N VAL A 362 -22.29 10.34 -9.08
CA VAL A 362 -22.94 11.32 -8.20
C VAL A 362 -22.29 12.68 -8.42
N PRO A 363 -23.05 13.76 -8.70
CA PRO A 363 -22.48 15.11 -8.75
C PRO A 363 -21.69 15.43 -7.48
N LYS A 364 -20.50 16.04 -7.65
CA LYS A 364 -19.72 16.51 -6.51
C LYS A 364 -20.54 17.46 -5.64
N ASN A 365 -20.27 17.43 -4.33
CA ASN A 365 -20.75 18.46 -3.43
C ASN A 365 -20.33 19.86 -3.95
N PRO A 366 -21.24 20.82 -4.13
CA PRO A 366 -20.91 22.16 -4.62
C PRO A 366 -19.82 22.89 -3.81
N ALA A 367 -19.61 22.51 -2.55
CA ALA A 367 -18.53 23.03 -1.71
C ALA A 367 -17.12 22.69 -2.26
N LEU A 368 -16.99 21.64 -3.08
CA LEU A 368 -15.76 21.17 -3.73
C LEU A 368 -15.43 21.93 -5.04
N GLY A 369 -15.91 23.16 -5.18
CA GLY A 369 -15.56 24.03 -6.31
C GLY A 369 -14.18 24.69 -6.16
N LEU A 370 -13.70 25.28 -7.26
CA LEU A 370 -12.48 26.11 -7.29
C LEU A 370 -12.51 27.22 -6.22
N PRO A 371 -11.34 27.72 -5.80
CA PRO A 371 -11.28 28.88 -4.94
C PRO A 371 -11.95 30.12 -5.56
N THR A 372 -12.64 30.87 -4.72
CA THR A 372 -13.19 32.19 -4.96
C THR A 372 -12.08 33.23 -5.08
N ASP A 373 -12.38 34.38 -5.70
CA ASP A 373 -11.42 35.48 -5.81
C ASP A 373 -10.94 35.97 -4.42
N ALA A 374 -11.83 35.99 -3.43
CA ALA A 374 -11.48 36.38 -2.06
C ALA A 374 -10.52 35.39 -1.38
N GLU A 375 -10.64 34.10 -1.66
CA GLU A 375 -9.69 33.08 -1.18
C GLU A 375 -8.34 33.21 -1.88
N ARG A 376 -8.31 33.58 -3.17
CA ARG A 376 -7.08 33.78 -3.94
C ARG A 376 -6.32 35.06 -3.57
N ASP A 377 -7.04 36.12 -3.24
CA ASP A 377 -6.45 37.42 -2.87
C ASP A 377 -6.12 37.53 -1.38
N GLY A 378 -6.69 36.65 -0.55
CA GLY A 378 -6.43 36.55 0.88
C GLY A 378 -5.10 35.86 1.21
N PRO A 379 -4.69 35.83 2.49
CA PRO A 379 -3.53 35.05 2.92
C PRO A 379 -3.83 33.54 2.95
N LEU A 380 -2.79 32.69 2.92
CA LEU A 380 -2.93 31.27 3.26
C LEU A 380 -3.37 31.11 4.71
N LEU A 381 -4.61 30.66 4.91
CA LEU A 381 -5.19 30.38 6.22
C LEU A 381 -5.10 28.88 6.50
N VAL A 382 -4.27 28.51 7.47
CA VAL A 382 -4.17 27.15 7.98
C VAL A 382 -4.48 27.14 9.49
N PRO A 383 -5.22 26.13 10.00
CA PRO A 383 -5.35 25.91 11.43
C PRO A 383 -4.00 25.75 12.12
N ASP A 384 -3.99 25.97 13.43
CA ASP A 384 -2.84 25.58 14.25
C ASP A 384 -2.66 24.07 14.15
N SER A 385 -1.52 23.62 13.63
CA SER A 385 -1.11 22.24 13.74
C SER A 385 -0.40 22.03 15.08
N GLY A 386 -0.67 20.91 15.74
CA GLY A 386 0.24 20.49 16.80
C GLY A 386 1.59 20.23 16.17
N ASP A 387 2.67 20.88 16.62
CA ASP A 387 4.06 20.60 16.22
C ASP A 387 4.52 19.21 16.72
N GLU A 388 3.66 18.21 16.65
CA GLU A 388 4.00 16.83 16.93
C GLU A 388 4.78 16.31 15.72
N GLY A 389 6.10 16.33 15.83
CA GLY A 389 6.97 15.78 14.81
C GLY A 389 6.61 14.32 14.52
N ILE A 390 6.71 13.94 13.25
CA ILE A 390 6.55 12.54 12.82
C ILE A 390 7.74 11.75 13.37
N PRO A 391 7.53 10.64 14.10
CA PRO A 391 8.63 9.79 14.52
C PRO A 391 9.34 9.23 13.28
N PRO A 392 10.66 8.95 13.35
CA PRO A 392 11.33 8.24 12.28
C PRO A 392 10.67 6.87 12.06
N VAL A 393 10.73 6.39 10.81
CA VAL A 393 10.32 5.02 10.48
C VAL A 393 11.05 4.05 11.41
N PRO A 394 10.34 3.12 12.08
CA PRO A 394 11.00 2.10 12.88
C PRO A 394 12.02 1.32 12.06
N GLU A 395 13.27 1.30 12.52
CA GLU A 395 14.30 0.46 11.91
C GLU A 395 14.02 -1.00 12.28
N CYS A 396 13.98 -1.87 11.27
CA CYS A 396 14.00 -3.30 11.53
C CYS A 396 15.38 -3.67 12.13
N THR A 397 15.37 -4.43 13.23
CA THR A 397 16.58 -4.90 13.92
C THR A 397 16.58 -6.42 13.90
N ASP A 398 17.70 -7.01 13.46
CA ASP A 398 17.91 -8.45 13.53
C ASP A 398 17.82 -8.96 14.97
N HIS A 399 17.46 -10.23 15.11
CA HIS A 399 17.37 -10.90 16.40
C HIS A 399 18.67 -10.81 17.21
N ASP A 400 18.57 -10.50 18.51
CA ASP A 400 19.71 -10.56 19.42
C ASP A 400 20.04 -12.01 19.83
N PRO A 401 21.15 -12.59 19.35
CA PRO A 401 21.51 -13.98 19.65
C PRO A 401 21.85 -14.20 21.14
N ALA A 402 22.04 -13.15 21.94
CA ALA A 402 22.28 -13.27 23.38
C ALA A 402 20.99 -13.51 24.19
N VAL A 403 19.81 -13.28 23.60
CA VAL A 403 18.53 -13.49 24.28
C VAL A 403 18.24 -14.98 24.45
N ALA A 404 17.75 -15.36 25.63
CA ALA A 404 17.32 -16.71 25.94
C ALA A 404 15.79 -16.85 25.87
N PRO A 405 15.26 -18.03 25.50
CA PRO A 405 13.83 -18.26 25.45
C PRO A 405 13.21 -18.30 26.85
N VAL A 406 11.93 -17.93 26.94
CA VAL A 406 11.15 -18.01 28.18
C VAL A 406 10.57 -19.42 28.39
N LEU A 407 10.26 -20.12 27.30
CA LEU A 407 9.76 -21.49 27.32
C LEU A 407 10.90 -22.49 27.12
N ALA A 408 10.67 -23.74 27.51
CA ALA A 408 11.62 -24.81 27.21
C ALA A 408 11.68 -25.03 25.68
N PRO A 409 12.88 -25.15 25.07
CA PRO A 409 13.04 -25.28 23.62
C PRO A 409 12.69 -26.70 23.14
N THR A 410 11.40 -26.99 23.08
CA THR A 410 10.82 -28.24 22.57
C THR A 410 9.96 -27.95 21.35
N LEU A 411 9.79 -28.95 20.47
CA LEU A 411 8.90 -28.79 19.31
C LEU A 411 7.46 -28.47 19.75
N GLU A 412 6.99 -29.03 20.87
CA GLU A 412 5.68 -28.70 21.43
C GLU A 412 5.53 -27.19 21.73
N ASN A 413 6.54 -26.57 22.36
CA ASN A 413 6.50 -25.14 22.67
C ASN A 413 6.71 -24.26 21.44
N VAL A 414 7.59 -24.66 20.51
CA VAL A 414 7.76 -23.98 19.22
C VAL A 414 6.44 -23.99 18.45
N PHE A 415 5.79 -25.15 18.36
CA PHE A 415 4.49 -25.29 17.72
C PHE A 415 3.45 -24.40 18.39
N ALA A 416 3.31 -24.47 19.71
CA ALA A 416 2.29 -23.70 20.43
C ALA A 416 2.51 -22.19 20.36
N ALA A 417 3.76 -21.71 20.41
CA ALA A 417 4.09 -20.29 20.48
C ALA A 417 4.25 -19.62 19.10
N VAL A 418 4.64 -20.38 18.07
CA VAL A 418 4.99 -19.83 16.75
C VAL A 418 4.04 -20.35 15.67
N PHE A 419 3.95 -21.68 15.51
CA PHE A 419 3.32 -22.26 14.32
C PHE A 419 1.80 -22.34 14.43
N GLN A 420 1.29 -22.92 15.51
CA GLN A 420 -0.14 -23.14 15.74
C GLN A 420 -0.97 -21.86 15.61
N PRO A 421 -0.53 -20.71 16.15
CA PRO A 421 -1.27 -19.47 15.98
C PRO A 421 -1.17 -18.92 14.55
N SER A 422 0.01 -18.97 13.92
CA SER A 422 0.21 -18.55 12.52
C SER A 422 -0.69 -19.35 11.56
N CYS A 423 -0.91 -20.63 11.84
CA CYS A 423 -1.81 -21.49 11.07
C CYS A 423 -3.29 -21.16 11.26
N MET A 424 -3.68 -20.58 12.39
CA MET A 424 -5.07 -20.20 12.66
C MET A 424 -5.45 -18.83 12.07
N PHE A 425 -4.47 -17.94 11.90
CA PHE A 425 -4.74 -16.53 11.57
C PHE A 425 -4.68 -16.24 10.06
N ASN A 426 -3.55 -16.55 9.41
CA ASN A 426 -3.36 -16.26 7.97
C ASN A 426 -3.31 -17.51 7.09
N ALA A 427 -3.33 -18.70 7.70
CA ALA A 427 -3.29 -20.01 7.05
C ALA A 427 -2.16 -20.21 6.02
N CYS A 428 -1.11 -19.38 6.00
CA CYS A 428 -0.07 -19.45 4.97
C CYS A 428 0.79 -20.71 5.01
N HIS A 429 0.83 -21.39 6.15
CA HIS A 429 1.48 -22.70 6.29
C HIS A 429 0.55 -23.71 6.98
N GLY A 430 -0.77 -23.52 6.84
CA GLY A 430 -1.77 -24.44 7.35
C GLY A 430 -2.04 -25.60 6.39
N ALA A 431 -2.89 -26.55 6.80
CA ALA A 431 -3.25 -27.68 5.95
C ALA A 431 -3.84 -27.25 4.59
N SER A 432 -4.63 -26.18 4.59
CA SER A 432 -5.30 -25.63 3.42
C SER A 432 -4.53 -24.53 2.68
N GLY A 433 -3.39 -24.11 3.24
CA GLY A 433 -2.55 -23.08 2.66
C GLY A 433 -1.10 -23.40 2.95
N GLN A 434 -0.41 -23.95 1.96
CA GLN A 434 0.97 -24.38 2.08
C GLN A 434 1.82 -23.50 1.16
N VAL A 435 2.13 -22.27 1.58
CA VAL A 435 3.12 -21.44 0.88
C VAL A 435 4.38 -22.26 0.72
N ALA A 436 4.88 -22.32 -0.52
CA ALA A 436 6.03 -23.12 -0.89
C ALA A 436 5.91 -24.63 -0.55
N GLY A 437 4.69 -25.13 -0.35
CA GLY A 437 4.41 -26.52 -0.01
C GLY A 437 4.64 -26.88 1.47
N LEU A 438 4.90 -25.91 2.36
CA LEU A 438 5.19 -26.17 3.77
C LEU A 438 3.90 -26.27 4.60
N ASN A 439 3.70 -27.39 5.30
CA ASN A 439 2.55 -27.61 6.19
C ASN A 439 2.94 -27.70 7.67
N LEU A 440 2.85 -26.59 8.40
CA LEU A 440 3.13 -26.53 9.83
C LEU A 440 2.05 -27.22 10.70
N GLN A 441 1.00 -27.79 10.10
CA GLN A 441 -0.01 -28.62 10.76
C GLN A 441 0.10 -30.11 10.38
N ALA A 442 1.19 -30.52 9.73
CA ALA A 442 1.41 -31.90 9.35
C ALA A 442 1.30 -32.84 10.58
N PRO A 443 0.66 -34.02 10.45
CA PRO A 443 0.59 -35.00 11.54
C PRO A 443 1.96 -35.42 12.08
N ASP A 444 2.98 -35.43 11.21
CA ASP A 444 4.39 -35.60 11.57
C ASP A 444 5.15 -34.29 11.27
N LEU A 445 4.88 -33.27 12.09
CA LEU A 445 5.48 -31.94 11.94
C LEU A 445 7.01 -31.98 11.97
N LEU A 446 7.60 -32.86 12.78
CA LEU A 446 9.05 -32.94 12.84
C LEU A 446 9.63 -33.43 11.51
N ALA A 447 9.06 -34.49 10.93
CA ALA A 447 9.49 -34.97 9.61
C ALA A 447 9.28 -33.90 8.54
N GLU A 448 8.15 -33.19 8.55
CA GLU A 448 7.91 -32.06 7.65
C GLU A 448 9.03 -31.02 7.76
N LEU A 449 9.37 -30.56 8.97
CA LEU A 449 10.40 -29.53 9.16
C LEU A 449 11.81 -29.97 8.73
N LEU A 450 12.13 -31.26 8.87
CA LEU A 450 13.46 -31.80 8.56
C LEU A 450 13.64 -32.21 7.09
N GLU A 451 12.56 -32.62 6.42
CA GLU A 451 12.61 -33.17 5.06
C GLU A 451 12.08 -32.20 3.99
N HIS A 452 11.52 -31.05 4.40
CA HIS A 452 10.95 -30.07 3.48
C HIS A 452 12.00 -29.40 2.58
N GLU A 453 11.73 -29.38 1.28
CA GLU A 453 12.55 -28.69 0.29
C GLU A 453 12.29 -27.18 0.32
N VAL A 454 13.31 -26.40 0.67
CA VAL A 454 13.18 -24.94 0.72
C VAL A 454 13.17 -24.35 -0.69
N LEU A 455 12.02 -23.81 -1.13
CA LEU A 455 11.93 -23.16 -2.45
C LEU A 455 12.60 -21.79 -2.50
N GLY A 456 12.61 -21.04 -1.40
CA GLY A 456 13.23 -19.70 -1.33
C GLY A 456 14.77 -19.74 -1.35
N ASN A 457 15.38 -20.82 -0.86
CA ASN A 457 16.82 -21.05 -0.91
C ASN A 457 17.10 -22.51 -1.26
N PRO A 458 16.98 -22.88 -2.56
CA PRO A 458 17.09 -24.28 -2.98
C PRO A 458 18.40 -24.93 -2.57
N GLY A 459 18.31 -26.04 -1.85
CA GLY A 459 19.46 -26.80 -1.33
C GLY A 459 19.81 -26.50 0.12
N ALA A 460 19.22 -25.47 0.73
CA ALA A 460 19.29 -25.27 2.18
C ALA A 460 18.35 -26.24 2.92
N ALA A 461 18.71 -26.58 4.17
CA ALA A 461 17.81 -27.29 5.07
C ALA A 461 16.82 -26.28 5.69
N LEU A 462 15.53 -26.61 5.73
CA LEU A 462 14.56 -25.80 6.47
C LEU A 462 14.95 -25.76 7.97
N VAL A 463 15.31 -26.93 8.51
CA VAL A 463 15.91 -27.11 9.83
C VAL A 463 17.12 -28.04 9.71
N GLU A 464 18.30 -27.56 10.08
CA GLU A 464 19.54 -28.33 10.23
C GLU A 464 19.76 -28.63 11.73
N PRO A 465 19.53 -29.88 12.20
CA PRO A 465 19.65 -30.22 13.61
C PRO A 465 21.02 -29.90 14.22
N GLY A 466 21.03 -29.07 15.25
CA GLY A 466 22.25 -28.64 15.95
C GLY A 466 22.92 -27.41 15.36
N ASP A 467 22.42 -26.87 14.24
CA ASP A 467 23.01 -25.71 13.56
C ASP A 467 21.94 -24.68 13.14
N PRO A 468 21.55 -23.77 14.06
CA PRO A 468 20.57 -22.73 13.75
C PRO A 468 20.98 -21.82 12.61
N GLU A 469 22.27 -21.50 12.49
CA GLU A 469 22.78 -20.57 11.47
C GLU A 469 22.69 -21.15 10.06
N ASN A 470 22.69 -22.48 9.91
CA ASN A 470 22.46 -23.16 8.63
C ASN A 470 21.00 -23.63 8.44
N SER A 471 20.10 -23.23 9.33
CA SER A 471 18.66 -23.54 9.24
C SER A 471 17.89 -22.38 8.63
N TRP A 472 17.30 -22.58 7.45
CA TRP A 472 16.57 -21.53 6.74
C TRP A 472 15.43 -20.94 7.55
N LEU A 473 14.70 -21.76 8.33
CA LEU A 473 13.63 -21.30 9.20
C LEU A 473 14.09 -20.23 10.20
N TYR A 474 15.28 -20.41 10.80
CA TYR A 474 15.82 -19.42 11.74
C TYR A 474 16.23 -18.15 11.00
N GLN A 475 16.92 -18.28 9.86
CA GLN A 475 17.36 -17.13 9.07
C GLN A 475 16.21 -16.20 8.69
N VAL A 476 15.09 -16.76 8.19
CA VAL A 476 13.92 -15.94 7.80
C VAL A 476 13.17 -15.35 8.99
N MET A 477 13.30 -15.89 10.20
CA MET A 477 12.67 -15.35 11.41
C MET A 477 13.57 -14.35 12.16
N ALA A 478 14.89 -14.45 11.98
CA ALA A 478 15.89 -13.74 12.76
C ALA A 478 16.54 -12.55 12.03
N SER A 479 16.44 -12.51 10.69
CA SER A 479 17.00 -11.43 9.87
C SER A 479 15.91 -10.56 9.28
N CYS A 480 16.11 -9.24 9.28
CA CYS A 480 15.28 -8.28 8.58
C CYS A 480 15.39 -8.42 7.05
N GLU A 481 16.58 -8.79 6.57
CA GLU A 481 16.89 -9.01 5.16
C GLU A 481 17.52 -10.41 5.00
N PRO A 482 16.75 -11.49 5.15
CA PRO A 482 17.28 -12.84 4.96
C PRO A 482 17.77 -13.00 3.52
N MET A 483 19.01 -13.49 3.36
CA MET A 483 19.63 -13.65 2.05
C MET A 483 19.67 -15.12 1.64
N ALA A 484 19.16 -15.42 0.44
CA ALA A 484 19.38 -16.73 -0.18
C ALA A 484 20.84 -16.85 -0.68
N ASP A 485 21.31 -18.07 -0.96
CA ASP A 485 22.68 -18.35 -1.40
C ASP A 485 23.06 -17.64 -2.73
N GLY A 486 22.04 -17.23 -3.51
CA GLY A 486 22.18 -16.42 -4.72
C GLY A 486 22.39 -14.92 -4.49
N GLY A 487 22.37 -14.45 -3.24
CA GLY A 487 22.46 -13.03 -2.88
C GLY A 487 21.14 -12.26 -3.00
N GLU A 488 20.04 -12.95 -3.26
CA GLU A 488 18.69 -12.38 -3.27
C GLU A 488 18.19 -12.17 -1.84
N VAL A 489 17.71 -10.97 -1.55
CA VAL A 489 17.02 -10.66 -0.29
C VAL A 489 15.58 -11.14 -0.40
N LEU A 490 15.16 -11.93 0.57
CA LEU A 490 13.80 -12.47 0.65
C LEU A 490 13.03 -11.80 1.79
N ALA A 491 11.71 -11.97 1.79
CA ALA A 491 10.88 -11.49 2.88
C ALA A 491 11.15 -12.29 4.17
N HIS A 492 11.31 -11.59 5.29
CA HIS A 492 11.32 -12.23 6.61
C HIS A 492 9.94 -12.78 6.98
N MET A 493 9.91 -13.58 8.04
CA MET A 493 8.71 -14.21 8.59
C MET A 493 8.36 -13.68 9.99
N PRO A 494 7.08 -13.43 10.31
CA PRO A 494 5.91 -13.59 9.44
C PRO A 494 5.91 -12.60 8.26
N ARG A 495 5.51 -13.08 7.09
CA ARG A 495 5.43 -12.26 5.88
C ARG A 495 4.54 -11.03 6.13
N ASN A 496 4.99 -9.87 5.68
CA ASN A 496 4.35 -8.56 5.85
C ASN A 496 4.22 -8.05 7.28
N ALA A 497 4.79 -8.72 8.29
CA ALA A 497 4.89 -8.10 9.61
C ALA A 497 5.80 -6.86 9.52
N PRO A 498 5.45 -5.73 10.16
CA PRO A 498 6.26 -4.52 10.11
C PRO A 498 7.61 -4.67 10.83
N THR A 499 7.71 -5.65 11.73
CA THR A 499 8.92 -5.98 12.49
C THR A 499 9.07 -7.49 12.59
N LEU A 500 10.27 -7.95 12.95
CA LEU A 500 10.50 -9.34 13.35
C LEU A 500 9.67 -9.72 14.58
N LEU A 501 9.55 -11.03 14.80
CA LEU A 501 9.04 -11.58 16.05
C LEU A 501 9.93 -11.15 17.22
N ASN A 502 9.38 -11.13 18.43
CA ASN A 502 10.18 -10.84 19.60
C ASN A 502 11.37 -11.81 19.74
N ASP A 503 12.47 -11.32 20.31
CA ASP A 503 13.70 -12.10 20.47
C ASP A 503 13.53 -13.39 21.26
N GLN A 504 12.63 -13.44 22.24
CA GLN A 504 12.43 -14.64 23.05
C GLN A 504 11.74 -15.76 22.25
N THR A 505 10.88 -15.40 21.31
CA THR A 505 10.19 -16.31 20.38
C THR A 505 11.16 -16.83 19.34
N VAL A 506 12.00 -15.96 18.77
CA VAL A 506 13.06 -16.39 17.84
C VAL A 506 14.09 -17.27 18.55
N ALA A 507 14.50 -16.90 19.76
CA ALA A 507 15.40 -17.70 20.59
C ALA A 507 14.82 -19.08 20.94
N LEU A 508 13.49 -19.21 21.05
CA LEU A 508 12.84 -20.51 21.30
C LEU A 508 13.09 -21.48 20.14
N VAL A 509 12.95 -21.00 18.91
CA VAL A 509 13.25 -21.79 17.70
C VAL A 509 14.75 -22.08 17.62
N ARG A 510 15.59 -21.06 17.82
CA ARG A 510 17.06 -21.18 17.80
C ARG A 510 17.56 -22.27 18.74
N GLU A 511 17.16 -22.21 20.01
CA GLU A 511 17.63 -23.17 21.03
C GLU A 511 17.08 -24.58 20.82
N TRP A 512 15.87 -24.70 20.23
CA TRP A 512 15.31 -26.00 19.87
C TRP A 512 16.12 -26.66 18.75
N ILE A 513 16.47 -25.89 17.71
CA ILE A 513 17.35 -26.35 16.64
C ILE A 513 18.72 -26.71 17.20
N ALA A 514 19.33 -25.84 18.02
CA ALA A 514 20.65 -26.08 18.64
C ALA A 514 20.69 -27.35 19.52
N ALA A 515 19.56 -27.71 20.14
CA ALA A 515 19.41 -28.95 20.91
C ALA A 515 19.26 -30.21 20.04
N GLY A 516 19.33 -30.08 18.71
CA GLY A 516 19.21 -31.16 17.74
C GLY A 516 17.80 -31.36 17.20
N ALA A 517 16.93 -30.33 17.25
CA ALA A 517 15.57 -30.36 16.72
C ALA A 517 14.77 -31.59 17.19
N LEU A 518 14.78 -31.85 18.50
CA LEU A 518 14.14 -33.04 19.09
C LEU A 518 12.60 -32.89 19.17
N PRO A 519 11.84 -34.01 19.17
CA PRO A 519 10.38 -33.98 19.32
C PRO A 519 9.86 -33.29 20.58
#